data_AF-A0A5B6UND3-F1
#
_entry.id   AF-A0A5B6UND3-F1
#
_cell.length_a   1.000
_cell.length_b   1.000
_cell.length_c   1.000
_cell.angle_alpha   90.00
_cell.angle_beta   90.00
_cell.angle_gamma   90.00
#
_symmetry.space_group_name_H-M   'P 1'
#
loop_
_entity.id
_entity.type
_entity.pdbx_description
1 polymer ?
#
loop_
_entity_poly.entity_id
_entity_poly.type
_entity_poly.pdbx_seq_one_letter_code
_entity_poly.pdbx_strand_id
1 'polypeptide(L)'
;MRECISVHIGQAGIQVVGGGDDAFNTFFSETGAGKHVPRAVFLDLEPTVIDEVRTGAYRQLFHPEQLISGKEDAANNFARGHYTIGKEIVDLCLDRIRKLADNCTGLQGFLVFHAVGGGTGSGLGSLLLERLSVDYGKKSKLGFTVYPSPQVSTSVVEPYNSVLSTHSLLEHTDVAVLLDNEAIYDICRRSLDIERPAYTNLNRLVSQVISSLTASLRFDGALNVDVNEFQTNLVPYPRIHFMLSSYAPVISAEKAYHEQLSVAEITSSAFEPASMMAKCDPRHGKYMACCLMYRGDVVPKDVNAAVATIKTKRTIQFVDWCPTGFKCGINYQPPTVVPGGDLAKVQRAVCMISNSTSVAEVFSRIDHKFDLMYAKRAFVHWYVGEGMEEGEFSEAREDLAALEKDYEEVGLESGEGDEDEGDEY
;
A
#
# COMPACT_ATOMS: atom_id res chain seq x y z
N MET A 1 11.10 21.53 -7.13
CA MET A 1 10.18 20.92 -6.15
C MET A 1 9.98 19.46 -6.52
N ARG A 2 9.47 18.64 -5.60
CA ARG A 2 9.33 17.19 -5.71
C ARG A 2 7.85 16.83 -5.63
N GLU A 3 7.06 17.23 -6.62
CA GLU A 3 5.60 17.10 -6.55
C GLU A 3 5.13 15.66 -6.78
N CYS A 4 4.10 15.24 -6.04
CA CYS A 4 3.45 13.93 -6.16
C CYS A 4 1.94 14.13 -6.35
N ILE A 5 1.34 13.32 -7.22
CA ILE A 5 -0.12 13.32 -7.42
C ILE A 5 -0.69 12.06 -6.77
N SER A 6 -1.69 12.24 -5.91
CA SER A 6 -2.45 11.14 -5.32
C SER A 6 -3.69 10.83 -6.15
N VAL A 7 -3.92 9.57 -6.46
CA VAL A 7 -5.07 9.09 -7.24
C VAL A 7 -5.80 8.06 -6.38
N HIS A 8 -7.05 8.35 -6.04
CA HIS A 8 -7.89 7.51 -5.20
C HIS A 8 -8.99 6.89 -6.05
N ILE A 9 -9.09 5.56 -6.09
CA ILE A 9 -9.97 4.83 -7.00
C ILE A 9 -10.92 3.92 -6.21
N GLY A 10 -12.22 4.19 -6.34
CA GLY A 10 -13.30 3.48 -5.66
C GLY A 10 -13.51 3.92 -4.21
N GLN A 11 -14.31 3.13 -3.49
CA GLN A 11 -14.81 3.45 -2.14
C GLN A 11 -13.73 3.47 -1.03
N ALA A 12 -12.54 2.94 -1.29
CA ALA A 12 -11.44 2.89 -0.34
C ALA A 12 -10.42 4.01 -0.57
N GLY A 13 -10.68 5.20 -0.02
CA GLY A 13 -9.72 6.30 -0.02
C GLY A 13 -10.09 7.38 0.99
N ILE A 14 -9.27 7.59 2.03
CA ILE A 14 -9.56 8.51 3.14
C ILE A 14 -8.52 9.63 3.32
N GLN A 15 -9.11 10.78 3.65
CA GLN A 15 -8.71 12.05 4.31
C GLN A 15 -7.25 12.28 4.75
N VAL A 16 -6.76 13.49 4.45
CA VAL A 16 -5.51 14.07 4.98
C VAL A 16 -5.77 15.50 5.49
N VAL A 17 -5.18 15.86 6.64
CA VAL A 17 -5.27 17.19 7.27
C VAL A 17 -3.91 17.91 7.17
N GLY A 18 -3.96 19.19 6.83
CA GLY A 18 -2.78 20.04 6.56
C GLY A 18 -2.11 20.63 7.80
N GLY A 19 -0.81 20.90 7.66
CA GLY A 19 0.04 21.65 8.60
C GLY A 19 1.24 22.23 7.86
N GLY A 20 1.61 23.47 8.18
CA GLY A 20 2.50 24.33 7.40
C GLY A 20 4.01 24.04 7.52
N ASP A 21 4.65 23.92 6.37
CA ASP A 21 6.08 24.01 6.05
C ASP A 21 6.22 23.96 4.51
N ASP A 22 7.06 24.76 3.86
CA ASP A 22 7.13 24.84 2.37
C ASP A 22 7.34 23.47 1.65
N ALA A 23 7.79 22.46 2.38
CA ALA A 23 7.85 21.06 1.94
C ALA A 23 6.46 20.42 1.67
N PHE A 24 5.34 20.99 2.15
CA PHE A 24 4.00 20.50 1.81
C PHE A 24 3.61 20.78 0.35
N ASN A 25 4.31 21.69 -0.35
CA ASN A 25 4.02 22.01 -1.76
C ASN A 25 4.20 20.80 -2.69
N THR A 26 4.83 19.72 -2.19
CA THR A 26 4.89 18.42 -2.85
C THR A 26 3.49 17.82 -3.05
N PHE A 27 2.59 17.98 -2.07
CA PHE A 27 1.21 17.45 -2.11
C PHE A 27 0.13 18.53 -2.30
N PHE A 28 0.47 19.81 -2.11
CA PHE A 28 -0.48 20.92 -2.25
C PHE A 28 -0.03 21.89 -3.35
N SER A 29 -0.99 22.49 -4.04
CA SER A 29 -0.79 23.67 -4.87
C SER A 29 -1.32 24.90 -4.16
N GLU A 30 -0.59 26.00 -4.24
CA GLU A 30 -1.04 27.28 -3.71
C GLU A 30 -1.78 28.06 -4.80
N THR A 31 -2.96 28.56 -4.46
CA THR A 31 -3.71 29.49 -5.31
C THR A 31 -3.34 30.94 -4.97
N GLY A 32 -3.50 31.88 -5.90
CA GLY A 32 -3.20 33.30 -5.66
C GLY A 32 -3.99 33.97 -4.53
N ALA A 33 -5.00 33.29 -3.97
CA ALA A 33 -5.75 33.71 -2.78
C ALA A 33 -5.20 33.13 -1.46
N GLY A 34 -4.03 32.48 -1.48
CA GLY A 34 -3.41 31.83 -0.32
C GLY A 34 -4.08 30.52 0.12
N LYS A 35 -5.02 29.99 -0.70
CA LYS A 35 -5.65 28.70 -0.44
C LYS A 35 -4.79 27.57 -1.01
N HIS A 36 -4.56 26.57 -0.16
CA HIS A 36 -3.81 25.35 -0.51
C HIS A 36 -4.79 24.27 -0.96
N VAL A 37 -4.61 23.75 -2.18
CA VAL A 37 -5.45 22.73 -2.79
C VAL A 37 -4.64 21.43 -2.92
N PRO A 38 -5.14 20.28 -2.44
CA PRO A 38 -4.45 19.00 -2.62
C PRO A 38 -4.25 18.64 -4.10
N ARG A 39 -3.09 18.07 -4.42
CA ARG A 39 -2.80 17.40 -5.70
C ARG A 39 -3.38 15.98 -5.65
N ALA A 40 -4.70 15.90 -5.60
CA ALA A 40 -5.44 14.66 -5.50
C ALA A 40 -6.49 14.56 -6.60
N VAL A 41 -6.73 13.37 -7.12
CA VAL A 41 -7.87 13.02 -7.97
C VAL A 41 -8.62 11.88 -7.30
N PHE A 42 -9.93 12.05 -7.14
CA PHE A 42 -10.83 11.02 -6.65
C PHE A 42 -11.69 10.55 -7.81
N LEU A 43 -11.69 9.24 -8.02
CA LEU A 43 -12.38 8.59 -9.11
C LEU A 43 -13.22 7.45 -8.55
N ASP A 44 -14.52 7.50 -8.81
CA ASP A 44 -15.42 6.39 -8.52
C ASP A 44 -16.47 6.30 -9.63
N LEU A 45 -16.92 5.08 -9.90
CA LEU A 45 -17.97 4.82 -10.89
C LEU A 45 -19.37 5.09 -10.32
N GLU A 46 -19.49 5.12 -8.99
CA GLU A 46 -20.70 5.52 -8.27
C GLU A 46 -20.52 6.89 -7.58
N PRO A 47 -21.55 7.75 -7.53
CA PRO A 47 -21.44 9.05 -6.89
C PRO A 47 -21.44 9.02 -5.35
N THR A 48 -21.99 7.98 -4.72
CA THR A 48 -22.31 7.95 -3.28
C THR A 48 -21.14 8.36 -2.39
N VAL A 49 -19.97 7.75 -2.58
CA VAL A 49 -18.78 8.00 -1.75
C VAL A 49 -18.18 9.38 -2.03
N ILE A 50 -18.17 9.80 -3.30
CA ILE A 50 -17.64 11.11 -3.69
C ILE A 50 -18.56 12.23 -3.19
N ASP A 51 -19.87 12.01 -3.14
CA ASP A 51 -20.83 12.96 -2.61
C ASP A 51 -20.68 13.17 -1.10
N GLU A 52 -20.28 12.14 -0.35
CA GLU A 52 -19.86 12.31 1.06
C GLU A 52 -18.64 13.23 1.19
N VAL A 53 -17.67 13.15 0.26
CA VAL A 53 -16.53 14.08 0.24
C VAL A 53 -16.98 15.51 -0.13
N ARG A 54 -17.91 15.65 -1.07
CA ARG A 54 -18.49 16.95 -1.49
C ARG A 54 -19.36 17.59 -0.41
N THR A 55 -19.93 16.83 0.50
CA THR A 55 -20.81 17.33 1.57
C THR A 55 -20.16 17.31 2.94
N GLY A 56 -19.03 16.62 3.10
CA GLY A 56 -18.32 16.46 4.35
C GLY A 56 -17.58 17.71 4.84
N ALA A 57 -16.88 17.54 5.96
CA ALA A 57 -16.15 18.63 6.63
C ALA A 57 -15.12 19.34 5.73
N TYR A 58 -14.51 18.60 4.80
CA TYR A 58 -13.46 19.09 3.90
C TYR A 58 -13.96 19.44 2.49
N ARG A 59 -15.27 19.66 2.31
CA ARG A 59 -15.88 19.98 1.00
C ARG A 59 -15.25 21.14 0.24
N GLN A 60 -14.67 22.11 0.95
CA GLN A 60 -14.02 23.28 0.35
C GLN A 60 -12.54 23.05 0.06
N LEU A 61 -11.94 21.94 0.49
CA LEU A 61 -10.51 21.70 0.36
C LEU A 61 -10.13 21.26 -1.06
N PHE A 62 -10.90 20.33 -1.63
CA PHE A 62 -10.64 19.75 -2.95
C PHE A 62 -11.20 20.61 -4.07
N HIS A 63 -10.55 20.57 -5.24
CA HIS A 63 -11.11 21.20 -6.42
C HIS A 63 -12.29 20.35 -6.93
N PRO A 64 -13.47 20.93 -7.23
CA PRO A 64 -14.64 20.14 -7.66
C PRO A 64 -14.38 19.28 -8.90
N GLU A 65 -13.52 19.74 -9.80
CA GLU A 65 -13.15 18.99 -11.01
C GLU A 65 -12.20 17.81 -10.75
N GLN A 66 -11.61 17.71 -9.56
CA GLN A 66 -10.82 16.56 -9.13
C GLN A 66 -11.70 15.43 -8.55
N LEU A 67 -12.99 15.68 -8.33
CA LEU A 67 -13.96 14.74 -7.78
C LEU A 67 -14.81 14.15 -8.91
N ILE A 68 -14.34 13.08 -9.51
CA ILE A 68 -14.90 12.47 -10.73
C ILE A 68 -15.77 11.28 -10.35
N SER A 69 -17.07 11.40 -10.59
CA SER A 69 -18.07 10.38 -10.29
C SER A 69 -18.74 9.89 -11.58
N GLY A 70 -18.85 8.58 -11.74
CA GLY A 70 -19.71 7.95 -12.75
C GLY A 70 -21.19 7.96 -12.35
N LYS A 71 -22.00 7.23 -13.12
CA LYS A 71 -23.44 7.05 -12.86
C LYS A 71 -23.81 5.63 -12.46
N GLU A 72 -22.97 4.67 -12.83
CA GLU A 72 -23.24 3.25 -12.74
C GLU A 72 -21.97 2.58 -12.21
N ASP A 73 -22.12 1.70 -11.24
CA ASP A 73 -21.01 1.05 -10.58
C ASP A 73 -20.48 -0.16 -11.39
N ALA A 74 -19.31 -0.64 -11.00
CA ALA A 74 -18.75 -1.87 -11.55
C ALA A 74 -19.38 -3.14 -10.95
N ALA A 75 -20.29 -3.04 -9.97
CA ALA A 75 -20.99 -4.16 -9.34
C ALA A 75 -20.07 -5.34 -8.93
N ASN A 76 -18.90 -5.02 -8.36
CA ASN A 76 -17.85 -5.99 -8.01
C ASN A 76 -17.33 -6.86 -9.18
N ASN A 77 -17.41 -6.36 -10.41
CA ASN A 77 -16.92 -7.04 -11.60
C ASN A 77 -15.73 -6.27 -12.21
N PHE A 78 -14.55 -6.90 -12.23
CA PHE A 78 -13.35 -6.35 -12.88
C PHE A 78 -13.61 -5.94 -14.33
N ALA A 79 -14.29 -6.80 -15.11
CA ALA A 79 -14.51 -6.57 -16.52
C ALA A 79 -15.35 -5.31 -16.78
N ARG A 80 -16.32 -5.01 -15.90
CA ARG A 80 -17.08 -3.75 -15.97
C ARG A 80 -16.19 -2.53 -15.73
N GLY A 81 -15.35 -2.62 -14.71
CA GLY A 81 -14.40 -1.56 -14.36
C GLY A 81 -13.33 -1.36 -15.43
N HIS A 82 -12.95 -2.39 -16.18
CA HIS A 82 -11.85 -2.33 -17.14
C HIS A 82 -12.32 -2.14 -18.60
N TYR A 83 -13.32 -2.89 -19.04
CA TYR A 83 -13.69 -3.01 -20.46
C TYR A 83 -14.90 -2.18 -20.87
N THR A 84 -15.91 -2.03 -20.01
CA THR A 84 -17.16 -1.34 -20.35
C THR A 84 -17.23 0.05 -19.72
N ILE A 85 -17.67 0.14 -18.47
CA ILE A 85 -17.94 1.41 -17.79
C ILE A 85 -16.66 2.22 -17.58
N GLY A 86 -15.55 1.57 -17.24
CA GLY A 86 -14.29 2.28 -17.00
C GLY A 86 -13.73 3.02 -18.20
N LYS A 87 -13.94 2.50 -19.42
CA LYS A 87 -13.49 3.16 -20.66
C LYS A 87 -14.20 4.48 -20.91
N GLU A 88 -15.44 4.64 -20.43
CA GLU A 88 -16.19 5.87 -20.60
C GLU A 88 -15.62 7.02 -19.73
N ILE A 89 -15.01 6.70 -18.59
CA ILE A 89 -14.56 7.70 -17.61
C ILE A 89 -13.04 7.91 -17.61
N VAL A 90 -12.26 6.94 -18.10
CA VAL A 90 -10.79 6.97 -18.01
C VAL A 90 -10.19 8.19 -18.72
N ASP A 91 -10.70 8.56 -19.89
CA ASP A 91 -10.19 9.72 -20.66
C ASP A 91 -10.41 11.04 -19.91
N LEU A 92 -11.56 11.16 -19.24
CA LEU A 92 -11.84 12.30 -18.38
C LEU A 92 -10.86 12.35 -17.21
N CYS A 93 -10.60 11.22 -16.56
CA CYS A 93 -9.63 11.12 -15.48
C CYS A 93 -8.22 11.52 -15.92
N LEU A 94 -7.75 10.99 -17.06
CA LEU A 94 -6.44 11.31 -17.63
C LEU A 94 -6.29 12.79 -17.94
N ASP A 95 -7.34 13.45 -18.48
CA ASP A 95 -7.30 14.90 -18.70
C ASP A 95 -7.13 15.69 -17.39
N ARG A 96 -7.79 15.25 -16.31
CA ARG A 96 -7.65 15.88 -14.98
C ARG A 96 -6.27 15.64 -14.38
N ILE A 97 -5.74 14.43 -14.50
CA ILE A 97 -4.37 14.10 -14.06
C ILE A 97 -3.35 14.94 -14.84
N ARG A 98 -3.52 15.04 -16.16
CA ARG A 98 -2.66 15.87 -17.02
C ARG A 98 -2.64 17.32 -16.60
N LYS A 99 -3.80 17.93 -16.33
CA LYS A 99 -3.88 19.30 -15.81
C LYS A 99 -3.12 19.48 -14.49
N LEU A 100 -3.13 18.49 -13.61
CA LEU A 100 -2.35 18.54 -12.37
C LEU A 100 -0.86 18.35 -12.62
N ALA A 101 -0.48 17.48 -13.56
CA ALA A 101 0.90 17.26 -13.95
C ALA A 101 1.51 18.50 -14.62
N ASP A 102 0.76 19.20 -15.47
CA ASP A 102 1.18 20.45 -16.11
C ASP A 102 1.40 21.58 -15.08
N ASN A 103 0.67 21.54 -13.97
CA ASN A 103 0.85 22.45 -12.83
C ASN A 103 2.01 22.06 -11.89
N CYS A 104 2.77 21.01 -12.21
CA CYS A 104 3.94 20.57 -11.44
C CYS A 104 5.23 21.00 -12.16
N THR A 105 6.19 21.52 -11.40
CA THR A 105 7.52 21.87 -11.93
C THR A 105 8.44 20.66 -12.03
N GLY A 106 8.25 19.65 -11.18
CA GLY A 106 9.06 18.43 -11.12
C GLY A 106 8.29 17.24 -10.55
N LEU A 107 7.28 16.77 -11.29
CA LEU A 107 6.50 15.58 -10.91
C LEU A 107 7.42 14.37 -10.69
N GLN A 108 7.43 13.81 -9.48
CA GLN A 108 8.16 12.59 -9.15
C GLN A 108 7.40 11.36 -9.62
N GLY A 109 6.10 11.29 -9.30
CA GLY A 109 5.31 10.09 -9.49
C GLY A 109 3.86 10.20 -9.04
N PHE A 110 3.20 9.05 -9.06
CA PHE A 110 1.81 8.87 -8.68
C PHE A 110 1.71 7.96 -7.45
N LEU A 111 0.86 8.35 -6.51
CA LEU A 111 0.43 7.49 -5.40
C LEU A 111 -0.97 6.98 -5.74
N VAL A 112 -1.13 5.69 -6.00
CA VAL A 112 -2.40 5.10 -6.42
C VAL A 112 -3.00 4.32 -5.26
N PHE A 113 -4.18 4.70 -4.81
CA PHE A 113 -4.92 4.06 -3.74
C PHE A 113 -6.11 3.33 -4.34
N HIS A 114 -6.14 2.01 -4.23
CA HIS A 114 -7.23 1.20 -4.75
C HIS A 114 -7.34 -0.14 -4.02
N ALA A 115 -8.50 -0.79 -4.14
CA ALA A 115 -8.73 -2.13 -3.60
C ALA A 115 -8.75 -3.15 -4.74
N VAL A 116 -8.04 -4.26 -4.59
CA VAL A 116 -7.96 -5.31 -5.63
C VAL A 116 -9.21 -6.21 -5.64
N GLY A 117 -10.02 -6.20 -4.58
CA GLY A 117 -11.24 -7.01 -4.49
C GLY A 117 -12.48 -6.40 -5.16
N GLY A 118 -12.57 -5.07 -5.25
CA GLY A 118 -13.74 -4.37 -5.77
C GLY A 118 -13.68 -4.13 -7.27
N GLY A 119 -14.82 -4.04 -7.96
CA GLY A 119 -14.86 -3.92 -9.43
C GLY A 119 -14.22 -2.64 -9.97
N THR A 120 -14.48 -1.50 -9.33
CA THR A 120 -13.87 -0.20 -9.68
C THR A 120 -12.39 -0.18 -9.32
N GLY A 121 -12.04 -0.52 -8.08
CA GLY A 121 -10.66 -0.49 -7.61
C GLY A 121 -9.73 -1.42 -8.39
N SER A 122 -10.23 -2.61 -8.75
CA SER A 122 -9.49 -3.58 -9.57
C SER A 122 -9.46 -3.17 -11.04
N GLY A 123 -10.61 -3.19 -11.73
CA GLY A 123 -10.70 -3.01 -13.18
C GLY A 123 -10.29 -1.62 -13.66
N LEU A 124 -10.94 -0.58 -13.10
CA LEU A 124 -10.62 0.81 -13.46
C LEU A 124 -9.24 1.22 -12.94
N GLY A 125 -8.81 0.66 -11.80
CA GLY A 125 -7.46 0.84 -11.27
C GLY A 125 -6.39 0.31 -12.24
N SER A 126 -6.53 -0.94 -12.69
CA SER A 126 -5.66 -1.55 -13.69
C SER A 126 -5.63 -0.74 -15.00
N LEU A 127 -6.81 -0.38 -15.52
CA LEU A 127 -6.92 0.41 -16.75
C LEU A 127 -6.20 1.76 -16.62
N LEU A 128 -6.34 2.42 -15.48
CA LEU A 128 -5.69 3.72 -15.26
C LEU A 128 -4.16 3.56 -15.16
N LEU A 129 -3.66 2.51 -14.52
CA LEU A 129 -2.23 2.23 -14.40
C LEU A 129 -1.58 1.93 -15.75
N GLU A 130 -2.27 1.19 -16.63
CA GLU A 130 -1.85 0.96 -18.02
C GLU A 130 -1.68 2.30 -18.76
N ARG A 131 -2.70 3.16 -18.70
CA ARG A 131 -2.68 4.47 -19.38
C ARG A 131 -1.63 5.40 -18.80
N LEU A 132 -1.46 5.43 -17.49
CA LEU A 132 -0.40 6.19 -16.83
C LEU A 132 0.99 5.69 -17.22
N SER A 133 1.15 4.39 -17.45
CA SER A 133 2.43 3.83 -17.90
C SER A 133 2.75 4.22 -19.34
N VAL A 134 1.73 4.36 -20.21
CA VAL A 134 1.89 4.86 -21.58
C VAL A 134 2.26 6.35 -21.60
N ASP A 135 1.49 7.18 -20.88
CA ASP A 135 1.67 8.64 -20.91
C ASP A 135 2.86 9.12 -20.06
N TYR A 136 3.13 8.44 -18.94
CA TYR A 136 4.11 8.83 -17.93
C TYR A 136 5.08 7.69 -17.55
N GLY A 137 5.52 6.88 -18.51
CA GLY A 137 6.34 5.67 -18.26
C GLY A 137 7.65 5.88 -17.47
N LYS A 138 8.22 7.09 -17.43
CA LYS A 138 9.42 7.42 -16.63
C LYS A 138 9.12 7.83 -15.18
N LYS A 139 7.85 7.96 -14.80
CA LYS A 139 7.42 8.41 -13.48
C LYS A 139 7.09 7.20 -12.61
N SER A 140 7.53 7.25 -11.36
CA SER A 140 7.32 6.15 -10.42
C SER A 140 5.85 6.09 -9.97
N LYS A 141 5.34 4.88 -9.80
CA LYS A 141 3.97 4.57 -9.41
C LYS A 141 4.01 3.72 -8.15
N LEU A 142 3.62 4.32 -7.02
CA LEU A 142 3.53 3.64 -5.73
C LEU A 142 2.06 3.31 -5.46
N GLY A 143 1.74 2.02 -5.46
CA GLY A 143 0.41 1.51 -5.16
C GLY A 143 0.24 1.25 -3.66
N PHE A 144 -0.86 1.70 -3.08
CA PHE A 144 -1.36 1.26 -1.78
C PHE A 144 -2.59 0.41 -2.03
N THR A 145 -2.42 -0.90 -1.96
CA THR A 145 -3.39 -1.86 -2.47
C THR A 145 -4.05 -2.59 -1.32
N VAL A 146 -5.38 -2.45 -1.23
CA VAL A 146 -6.16 -3.15 -0.21
C VAL A 146 -6.51 -4.53 -0.72
N TYR A 147 -5.95 -5.55 -0.07
CA TYR A 147 -6.20 -6.96 -0.35
C TYR A 147 -7.40 -7.48 0.45
N PRO A 148 -8.27 -8.29 -0.19
CA PRO A 148 -9.41 -8.88 0.48
C PRO A 148 -8.97 -9.99 1.43
N SER A 149 -9.74 -10.15 2.51
CA SER A 149 -9.55 -11.24 3.46
C SER A 149 -10.78 -12.16 3.52
N PRO A 150 -10.61 -13.46 3.83
CA PRO A 150 -11.71 -14.39 4.06
C PRO A 150 -12.79 -13.92 5.06
N GLN A 151 -12.42 -13.17 6.11
CA GLN A 151 -13.35 -12.85 7.21
C GLN A 151 -14.15 -11.57 6.97
N VAL A 152 -13.59 -10.64 6.17
CA VAL A 152 -14.16 -9.30 5.92
C VAL A 152 -14.57 -9.14 4.44
N SER A 153 -14.58 -10.24 3.68
CA SER A 153 -14.97 -10.24 2.28
C SER A 153 -16.44 -9.84 2.13
N THR A 154 -16.68 -8.85 1.26
CA THR A 154 -18.01 -8.32 0.98
C THR A 154 -18.63 -8.95 -0.28
N SER A 155 -17.80 -9.56 -1.12
CA SER A 155 -18.22 -10.17 -2.38
C SER A 155 -17.53 -11.51 -2.65
N VAL A 156 -18.31 -12.46 -3.17
CA VAL A 156 -17.85 -13.83 -3.47
C VAL A 156 -16.81 -13.86 -4.60
N VAL A 157 -16.84 -12.87 -5.50
CA VAL A 157 -15.95 -12.81 -6.68
C VAL A 157 -14.66 -12.01 -6.44
N GLU A 158 -14.40 -11.57 -5.21
CA GLU A 158 -13.16 -10.85 -4.86
C GLU A 158 -11.86 -11.59 -5.28
N PRO A 159 -11.76 -12.94 -5.18
CA PRO A 159 -10.55 -13.63 -5.66
C PRO A 159 -10.32 -13.46 -7.16
N TYR A 160 -11.37 -13.44 -7.99
CA TYR A 160 -11.23 -13.19 -9.43
C TYR A 160 -10.68 -11.80 -9.70
N ASN A 161 -11.30 -10.78 -9.08
CA ASN A 161 -10.86 -9.39 -9.25
C ASN A 161 -9.41 -9.21 -8.75
N SER A 162 -9.03 -9.91 -7.68
CA SER A 162 -7.69 -9.80 -7.09
C SER A 162 -6.61 -10.38 -7.98
N VAL A 163 -6.84 -11.56 -8.57
CA VAL A 163 -5.89 -12.19 -9.51
C VAL A 163 -5.74 -11.31 -10.76
N LEU A 164 -6.84 -10.88 -11.36
CA LEU A 164 -6.82 -10.02 -12.55
C LEU A 164 -6.16 -8.67 -12.29
N SER A 165 -6.44 -8.04 -11.15
CA SER A 165 -5.81 -6.77 -10.79
C SER A 165 -4.32 -6.94 -10.49
N THR A 166 -3.93 -8.02 -9.79
CA THR A 166 -2.53 -8.28 -9.47
C THR A 166 -1.70 -8.54 -10.73
N HIS A 167 -2.28 -9.22 -11.72
CA HIS A 167 -1.66 -9.39 -13.04
C HIS A 167 -1.35 -8.04 -13.71
N SER A 168 -2.29 -7.08 -13.74
CA SER A 168 -1.98 -5.74 -14.26
C SER A 168 -0.99 -4.96 -13.38
N LEU A 169 -1.05 -5.14 -12.05
CA LEU A 169 -0.14 -4.48 -11.12
C LEU A 169 1.31 -4.87 -11.36
N LEU A 170 1.56 -6.14 -11.71
CA LEU A 170 2.88 -6.68 -11.99
C LEU A 170 3.64 -5.92 -13.09
N GLU A 171 2.93 -5.43 -14.10
CA GLU A 171 3.57 -4.72 -15.23
C GLU A 171 3.62 -3.20 -15.04
N HIS A 172 2.64 -2.63 -14.33
CA HIS A 172 2.39 -1.19 -14.35
C HIS A 172 2.59 -0.50 -13.01
N THR A 173 3.05 -1.20 -11.98
CA THR A 173 3.36 -0.61 -10.67
C THR A 173 4.83 -0.80 -10.33
N ASP A 174 5.47 0.24 -9.80
CA ASP A 174 6.89 0.18 -9.44
C ASP A 174 7.09 -0.39 -8.02
N VAL A 175 6.17 -0.08 -7.10
CA VAL A 175 6.12 -0.61 -5.73
C VAL A 175 4.66 -0.72 -5.31
N ALA A 176 4.24 -1.88 -4.82
CA ALA A 176 2.88 -2.09 -4.32
C ALA A 176 2.93 -2.44 -2.82
N VAL A 177 2.36 -1.59 -1.97
CA VAL A 177 2.25 -1.83 -0.52
C VAL A 177 0.95 -2.56 -0.24
N LEU A 178 1.06 -3.79 0.30
CA LEU A 178 -0.10 -4.60 0.62
C LEU A 178 -0.70 -4.20 1.96
N LEU A 179 -2.01 -4.01 1.95
CA LEU A 179 -2.83 -3.72 3.12
C LEU A 179 -3.95 -4.74 3.19
N ASP A 180 -3.89 -5.65 4.15
CA ASP A 180 -4.91 -6.68 4.38
C ASP A 180 -5.91 -6.20 5.43
N ASN A 181 -7.18 -6.16 5.04
CA ASN A 181 -8.27 -5.74 5.92
C ASN A 181 -8.36 -6.57 7.20
N GLU A 182 -8.09 -7.87 7.17
CA GLU A 182 -8.14 -8.72 8.38
C GLU A 182 -6.97 -8.47 9.31
N ALA A 183 -5.76 -8.27 8.77
CA ALA A 183 -4.61 -7.94 9.59
C ALA A 183 -4.83 -6.61 10.33
N ILE A 184 -5.33 -5.59 9.63
CA ILE A 184 -5.65 -4.29 10.21
C ILE A 184 -6.80 -4.41 11.22
N TYR A 185 -7.84 -5.20 10.92
CA TYR A 185 -8.94 -5.47 11.84
C TYR A 185 -8.47 -6.15 13.13
N ASP A 186 -7.61 -7.16 13.03
CA ASP A 186 -7.01 -7.86 14.17
C ASP A 186 -6.16 -6.93 15.03
N ILE A 187 -5.37 -6.04 14.41
CA ILE A 187 -4.58 -5.01 15.11
C ILE A 187 -5.51 -4.05 15.86
N CYS A 188 -6.56 -3.54 15.22
CA CYS A 188 -7.52 -2.66 15.88
C CYS A 188 -8.20 -3.35 17.07
N ARG A 189 -8.57 -4.63 16.92
CA ARG A 189 -9.22 -5.39 17.98
C ARG A 189 -8.32 -5.68 19.16
N ARG A 190 -7.06 -6.06 18.90
CA ARG A 190 -6.10 -6.47 19.94
C ARG A 190 -5.41 -5.29 20.61
N SER A 191 -4.98 -4.31 19.83
CA SER A 191 -4.11 -3.23 20.31
C SER A 191 -4.89 -1.98 20.71
N LEU A 192 -6.05 -1.73 20.09
CA LEU A 192 -6.92 -0.60 20.42
C LEU A 192 -8.12 -0.98 21.30
N ASP A 193 -8.26 -2.26 21.66
CA ASP A 193 -9.37 -2.83 22.44
C ASP A 193 -10.77 -2.54 21.85
N ILE A 194 -10.87 -2.43 20.52
CA ILE A 194 -12.15 -2.20 19.84
C ILE A 194 -12.79 -3.55 19.52
N GLU A 195 -13.93 -3.89 20.13
CA GLU A 195 -14.58 -5.20 19.91
C GLU A 195 -15.00 -5.44 18.45
N ARG A 196 -15.53 -4.39 17.79
CA ARG A 196 -15.99 -4.41 16.40
C ARG A 196 -15.49 -3.18 15.64
N PRO A 197 -14.25 -3.22 15.13
CA PRO A 197 -13.70 -2.15 14.30
C PRO A 197 -14.57 -1.88 13.06
N ALA A 198 -14.91 -0.61 12.83
CA ALA A 198 -15.53 -0.14 11.60
C ALA A 198 -14.48 0.33 10.59
N TYR A 199 -14.86 0.51 9.31
CA TYR A 199 -13.95 1.02 8.28
C TYR A 199 -13.28 2.36 8.66
N THR A 200 -13.96 3.20 9.45
CA THR A 200 -13.36 4.43 9.99
C THR A 200 -12.14 4.16 10.86
N ASN A 201 -12.16 3.10 11.67
CA ASN A 201 -11.04 2.73 12.55
C ASN A 201 -9.88 2.15 11.72
N LEU A 202 -10.18 1.23 10.80
CA LEU A 202 -9.20 0.62 9.89
C LEU A 202 -8.49 1.71 9.07
N ASN A 203 -9.26 2.59 8.44
CA ASN A 203 -8.72 3.65 7.60
C ASN A 203 -7.91 4.68 8.38
N ARG A 204 -8.23 4.94 9.65
CA ARG A 204 -7.39 5.80 10.52
C ARG A 204 -6.03 5.16 10.75
N LEU A 205 -5.96 3.86 10.99
CA LEU A 205 -4.69 3.16 11.15
C LEU A 205 -3.89 3.16 9.84
N VAL A 206 -4.54 2.81 8.71
CA VAL A 206 -3.93 2.87 7.38
C VAL A 206 -3.40 4.26 7.04
N SER A 207 -4.16 5.32 7.38
CA SER A 207 -3.73 6.70 7.16
C SER A 207 -2.47 7.06 7.94
N GLN A 208 -2.23 6.48 9.12
CA GLN A 208 -1.00 6.69 9.89
C GLN A 208 0.20 5.99 9.26
N VAL A 209 0.01 4.80 8.69
CA VAL A 209 1.04 4.08 7.91
C VAL A 209 1.42 4.91 6.69
N ILE A 210 0.43 5.30 5.87
CA ILE A 210 0.66 6.11 4.66
C ILE A 210 1.28 7.45 5.03
N SER A 211 0.81 8.10 6.10
CA SER A 211 1.41 9.36 6.57
C SER A 211 2.87 9.18 6.96
N SER A 212 3.26 8.03 7.50
CA SER A 212 4.63 7.77 7.93
C SER A 212 5.54 7.44 6.76
N LEU A 213 5.05 6.68 5.78
CA LEU A 213 5.77 6.38 4.53
C LEU A 213 5.97 7.61 3.66
N THR A 214 4.97 8.49 3.60
CA THR A 214 5.04 9.75 2.83
C THR A 214 5.66 10.91 3.62
N ALA A 215 6.04 10.71 4.89
CA ALA A 215 6.57 11.79 5.73
C ALA A 215 7.88 12.36 5.18
N SER A 216 8.75 11.52 4.61
CA SER A 216 10.02 11.96 4.00
C SER A 216 9.83 12.81 2.75
N LEU A 217 8.65 12.75 2.12
CA LEU A 217 8.30 13.56 0.95
C LEU A 217 7.67 14.91 1.35
N ARG A 218 7.15 15.01 2.58
CA ARG A 218 6.37 16.16 3.07
C ARG A 218 7.13 17.04 4.04
N PHE A 219 8.16 16.50 4.68
CA PHE A 219 8.93 17.18 5.70
C PHE A 219 10.40 16.95 5.45
N ASP A 220 11.21 17.93 5.84
CA ASP A 220 12.65 17.73 5.87
C ASP A 220 13.02 16.86 7.08
N GLY A 221 13.90 15.89 6.87
CA GLY A 221 14.34 14.90 7.83
C GLY A 221 15.83 14.66 7.73
N ALA A 222 16.41 14.05 8.77
CA ALA A 222 17.85 13.76 8.79
C ALA A 222 18.25 12.71 7.75
N LEU A 223 17.31 11.84 7.37
CA LEU A 223 17.47 10.87 6.29
C LEU A 223 16.15 10.77 5.51
N ASN A 224 16.06 11.52 4.42
CA ASN A 224 14.88 11.54 3.55
C ASN A 224 14.99 10.41 2.53
N VAL A 225 13.89 9.67 2.36
CA VAL A 225 13.74 8.65 1.31
C VAL A 225 12.78 9.19 0.25
N ASP A 226 13.24 9.28 -1.00
CA ASP A 226 12.42 9.68 -2.16
C ASP A 226 11.54 8.53 -2.70
N VAL A 227 10.53 8.85 -3.51
CA VAL A 227 9.68 7.83 -4.18
C VAL A 227 10.53 6.85 -5.01
N ASN A 228 11.48 7.37 -5.79
CA ASN A 228 12.37 6.54 -6.61
C ASN A 228 13.34 5.71 -5.75
N GLU A 229 13.66 6.20 -4.55
CA GLU A 229 14.49 5.46 -3.61
C GLU A 229 13.73 4.30 -2.96
N PHE A 230 12.40 4.34 -2.85
CA PHE A 230 11.64 3.15 -2.46
C PHE A 230 11.84 2.01 -3.47
N GLN A 231 11.75 2.31 -4.76
CA GLN A 231 12.01 1.30 -5.81
C GLN A 231 13.45 0.80 -5.73
N THR A 232 14.44 1.68 -5.70
CA THR A 232 15.86 1.30 -5.71
C THR A 232 16.28 0.54 -4.45
N ASN A 233 15.71 0.87 -3.29
CA ASN A 233 16.11 0.25 -2.02
C ASN A 233 15.32 -1.01 -1.70
N LEU A 234 14.07 -1.15 -2.17
CA LEU A 234 13.18 -2.24 -1.77
C LEU A 234 12.93 -3.27 -2.86
N VAL A 235 13.11 -2.93 -4.14
CA VAL A 235 12.78 -3.79 -5.28
C VAL A 235 14.07 -4.32 -5.90
N PRO A 236 14.54 -5.53 -5.50
CA PRO A 236 15.73 -6.13 -6.10
C PRO A 236 15.47 -6.62 -7.53
N TYR A 237 14.27 -7.14 -7.77
CA TYR A 237 13.83 -7.66 -9.06
C TYR A 237 12.52 -7.00 -9.48
N PRO A 238 12.35 -6.60 -10.75
CA PRO A 238 11.16 -5.86 -11.19
C PRO A 238 9.81 -6.52 -10.87
N ARG A 239 9.70 -7.86 -10.89
CA ARG A 239 8.47 -8.59 -10.55
C ARG A 239 8.21 -8.69 -9.04
N ILE A 240 9.25 -8.60 -8.22
CA ILE A 240 9.18 -8.76 -6.76
C ILE A 240 9.11 -7.36 -6.11
N HIS A 241 8.02 -6.64 -6.38
CA HIS A 241 7.79 -5.28 -5.90
C HIS A 241 6.63 -5.15 -4.90
N PHE A 242 6.17 -6.26 -4.36
CA PHE A 242 5.11 -6.33 -3.35
C PHE A 242 5.69 -6.23 -1.94
N MET A 243 5.31 -5.17 -1.23
CA MET A 243 5.88 -4.79 0.07
C MET A 243 4.90 -5.09 1.20
N LEU A 244 5.45 -5.65 2.28
CA LEU A 244 4.78 -5.73 3.57
C LEU A 244 5.00 -4.44 4.35
N SER A 245 3.98 -4.01 5.08
CA SER A 245 4.08 -2.85 5.97
C SER A 245 3.74 -3.24 7.41
N SER A 246 4.34 -2.55 8.37
CA SER A 246 4.09 -2.71 9.80
C SER A 246 4.24 -1.37 10.50
N TYR A 247 3.45 -1.14 11.54
CA TYR A 247 3.47 0.12 12.28
C TYR A 247 3.50 -0.14 13.78
N ALA A 248 4.42 0.55 14.45
CA ALA A 248 4.54 0.50 15.89
C ALA A 248 4.89 1.87 16.47
N PRO A 249 4.37 2.24 17.64
CA PRO A 249 3.42 1.46 18.43
C PRO A 249 1.96 1.75 18.04
N VAL A 250 1.09 0.75 18.21
CA VAL A 250 -0.37 0.90 18.11
C VAL A 250 -0.93 0.78 19.52
N ILE A 251 -1.27 1.90 20.15
CA ILE A 251 -1.73 1.95 21.55
C ILE A 251 -3.04 2.74 21.60
N SER A 252 -4.01 2.25 22.38
CA SER A 252 -5.25 2.96 22.67
C SER A 252 -5.01 4.22 23.50
N ALA A 253 -5.86 5.23 23.31
CA ALA A 253 -5.76 6.49 24.08
C ALA A 253 -5.80 6.28 25.61
N GLU A 254 -6.44 5.20 26.09
CA GLU A 254 -6.55 4.86 27.51
C GLU A 254 -5.25 4.27 28.07
N LYS A 255 -4.54 3.44 27.29
CA LYS A 255 -3.29 2.79 27.71
C LYS A 255 -2.05 3.68 27.61
N ALA A 256 -2.16 4.82 26.91
CA ALA A 256 -1.08 5.75 26.62
C ALA A 256 -0.30 6.26 27.86
N TYR A 257 -0.96 6.37 29.02
CA TYR A 257 -0.35 6.94 30.23
C TYR A 257 0.55 5.96 30.98
N HIS A 258 0.49 4.67 30.65
CA HIS A 258 1.17 3.63 31.42
C HIS A 258 2.52 3.21 30.81
N GLU A 259 2.74 3.47 29.52
CA GLU A 259 3.91 2.94 28.79
C GLU A 259 4.58 4.02 27.93
N GLN A 260 5.85 4.30 28.23
CA GLN A 260 6.74 5.02 27.31
C GLN A 260 7.65 4.01 26.62
N LEU A 261 7.39 3.75 25.34
CA LEU A 261 8.19 2.81 24.57
C LEU A 261 9.47 3.47 24.07
N SER A 262 10.59 2.79 24.30
CA SER A 262 11.90 3.14 23.78
C SER A 262 12.02 2.85 22.28
N VAL A 263 13.07 3.39 21.63
CA VAL A 263 13.34 3.10 20.22
C VAL A 263 13.52 1.60 19.99
N ALA A 264 14.24 0.91 20.88
CA ALA A 264 14.49 -0.53 20.75
C ALA A 264 13.20 -1.38 20.85
N GLU A 265 12.25 -0.98 21.70
CA GLU A 265 10.97 -1.67 21.86
C GLU A 265 10.08 -1.48 20.63
N ILE A 266 9.88 -0.24 20.16
CA ILE A 266 9.07 0.01 18.96
C ILE A 266 9.67 -0.66 17.73
N THR A 267 11.00 -0.68 17.59
CA THR A 267 11.68 -1.38 16.51
C THR A 267 11.43 -2.88 16.60
N SER A 268 11.53 -3.47 17.79
CA SER A 268 11.23 -4.90 17.97
C SER A 268 9.77 -5.23 17.65
N SER A 269 8.83 -4.40 18.10
CA SER A 269 7.41 -4.57 17.82
C SER A 269 7.08 -4.46 16.33
N ALA A 270 7.85 -3.72 15.54
CA ALA A 270 7.64 -3.63 14.09
C ALA A 270 7.90 -4.96 13.36
N PHE A 271 8.77 -5.82 13.89
CA PHE A 271 9.07 -7.16 13.34
C PHE A 271 8.19 -8.27 13.91
N GLU A 272 7.31 -7.97 14.88
CA GLU A 272 6.33 -8.93 15.39
C GLU A 272 5.28 -9.21 14.30
N PRO A 273 4.94 -10.48 14.01
CA PRO A 273 3.87 -10.82 13.06
C PRO A 273 2.53 -10.18 13.42
N ALA A 274 2.32 -9.89 14.72
CA ALA A 274 1.13 -9.22 15.23
C ALA A 274 0.96 -7.78 14.76
N SER A 275 2.03 -7.11 14.33
CA SER A 275 2.02 -5.70 13.90
C SER A 275 2.00 -5.54 12.38
N MET A 276 2.09 -6.65 11.63
CA MET A 276 2.07 -6.66 10.17
C MET A 276 0.69 -6.28 9.65
N MET A 277 0.66 -5.41 8.65
CA MET A 277 -0.57 -4.97 7.98
C MET A 277 -1.04 -5.95 6.90
N ALA A 278 -0.34 -7.07 6.73
CA ALA A 278 -0.71 -8.17 5.85
C ALA A 278 -0.72 -9.47 6.65
N LYS A 279 -1.69 -10.35 6.38
CA LYS A 279 -1.78 -11.64 7.08
C LYS A 279 -0.75 -12.61 6.48
N CYS A 280 0.47 -12.56 6.95
CA CYS A 280 1.53 -13.52 6.62
C CYS A 280 2.42 -13.70 7.83
N ASP A 281 3.15 -14.81 7.91
CA ASP A 281 4.20 -14.97 8.92
C ASP A 281 5.57 -14.66 8.31
N PRO A 282 6.19 -13.52 8.63
CA PRO A 282 7.51 -13.18 8.12
C PRO A 282 8.61 -14.16 8.54
N ARG A 283 8.36 -15.01 9.54
CA ARG A 283 9.30 -16.04 10.01
C ARG A 283 9.37 -17.24 9.07
N HIS A 284 8.38 -17.45 8.21
CA HIS A 284 8.40 -18.49 7.17
C HIS A 284 9.10 -18.02 5.89
N GLY A 285 9.42 -16.73 5.79
CA GLY A 285 10.10 -16.14 4.64
C GLY A 285 11.46 -15.58 4.99
N LYS A 286 12.12 -15.03 3.97
CA LYS A 286 13.36 -14.27 4.10
C LYS A 286 13.11 -12.82 3.69
N TYR A 287 13.81 -11.90 4.33
CA TYR A 287 13.78 -10.48 3.98
C TYR A 287 14.82 -10.18 2.90
N MET A 288 14.40 -9.53 1.83
CA MET A 288 15.29 -9.02 0.80
C MET A 288 15.76 -7.59 1.12
N ALA A 289 14.82 -6.77 1.60
CA ALA A 289 15.07 -5.39 1.97
C ALA A 289 14.09 -4.94 3.04
N CYS A 290 14.53 -4.01 3.89
CA CYS A 290 13.72 -3.44 4.97
C CYS A 290 14.06 -1.97 5.14
N CYS A 291 13.04 -1.11 5.14
CA CYS A 291 13.17 0.30 5.46
C CYS A 291 12.35 0.63 6.71
N LEU A 292 13.00 1.26 7.68
CA LEU A 292 12.41 1.69 8.95
C LEU A 292 12.29 3.21 8.95
N MET A 293 11.06 3.71 8.90
CA MET A 293 10.74 5.13 8.88
C MET A 293 10.34 5.58 10.28
N TYR A 294 11.29 6.13 11.03
CA TYR A 294 11.09 6.65 12.38
C TYR A 294 10.54 8.08 12.36
N ARG A 295 9.65 8.37 13.30
CA ARG A 295 9.07 9.70 13.50
C ARG A 295 9.09 10.11 14.97
N GLY A 296 9.37 11.38 15.23
CA GLY A 296 9.33 12.01 16.55
C GLY A 296 10.67 12.06 17.27
N ASP A 297 10.64 11.95 18.59
CA ASP A 297 11.83 12.00 19.45
C ASP A 297 12.66 10.72 19.33
N VAL A 298 13.51 10.68 18.31
CA VAL A 298 14.33 9.52 17.94
C VAL A 298 15.78 9.95 17.71
N VAL A 299 16.69 9.35 18.48
CA VAL A 299 18.13 9.60 18.38
C VAL A 299 18.74 8.59 17.39
N PRO A 300 19.52 9.03 16.38
CA PRO A 300 20.12 8.12 15.38
C PRO A 300 20.99 7.01 15.99
N LYS A 301 21.67 7.28 17.11
CA LYS A 301 22.47 6.29 17.84
C LYS A 301 21.60 5.12 18.34
N ASP A 302 20.43 5.41 18.87
CA ASP A 302 19.52 4.41 19.41
C ASP A 302 18.89 3.56 18.31
N VAL A 303 18.63 4.18 17.14
CA VAL A 303 18.19 3.46 15.94
C VAL A 303 19.25 2.45 15.49
N ASN A 304 20.52 2.87 15.39
CA ASN A 304 21.60 1.97 15.00
C ASN A 304 21.79 0.82 16.00
N ALA A 305 21.68 1.10 17.31
CA ALA A 305 21.73 0.09 18.35
C ALA A 305 20.56 -0.90 18.24
N ALA A 306 19.34 -0.40 18.07
CA ALA A 306 18.14 -1.22 17.91
C ALA A 306 18.24 -2.13 16.67
N VAL A 307 18.65 -1.59 15.52
CA VAL A 307 18.83 -2.36 14.28
C VAL A 307 19.94 -3.40 14.45
N ALA A 308 21.04 -3.10 15.14
CA ALA A 308 22.07 -4.08 15.45
C ALA A 308 21.52 -5.24 16.28
N THR A 309 20.66 -4.97 17.27
CA THR A 309 19.98 -6.03 18.03
C THR A 309 19.05 -6.86 17.16
N ILE A 310 18.25 -6.24 16.30
CA ILE A 310 17.36 -6.93 15.35
C ILE A 310 18.14 -7.89 14.46
N LYS A 311 19.29 -7.47 13.93
CA LYS A 311 20.16 -8.31 13.09
C LYS A 311 20.68 -9.57 13.79
N THR A 312 20.77 -9.56 15.13
CA THR A 312 21.19 -10.74 15.90
C THR A 312 20.07 -11.73 16.20
N LYS A 313 18.80 -11.36 15.95
CA LYS A 313 17.65 -12.25 16.22
C LYS A 313 17.55 -13.31 15.13
N ARG A 314 17.60 -14.58 15.53
CA ARG A 314 17.47 -15.74 14.61
C ARG A 314 16.14 -15.81 13.85
N THR A 315 15.10 -15.15 14.37
CA THR A 315 13.76 -15.11 13.74
C THR A 315 13.69 -14.18 12.54
N ILE A 316 14.73 -13.38 12.29
CA ILE A 316 14.77 -12.41 11.20
C ILE A 316 15.91 -12.82 10.28
N GLN A 317 15.55 -13.49 9.20
CA GLN A 317 16.49 -14.00 8.22
C GLN A 317 16.46 -13.09 6.99
N PHE A 318 17.64 -12.62 6.58
CA PHE A 318 17.81 -11.93 5.31
C PHE A 318 18.33 -12.92 4.27
N VAL A 319 18.10 -12.60 3.00
CA VAL A 319 18.75 -13.30 1.88
C VAL A 319 20.27 -13.06 1.89
N ASP A 320 21.04 -14.06 1.49
CA ASP A 320 22.51 -14.07 1.64
C ASP A 320 23.21 -13.01 0.80
N TRP A 321 22.64 -12.67 -0.35
CA TRP A 321 23.15 -11.62 -1.24
C TRP A 321 22.81 -10.19 -0.76
N CYS A 322 21.98 -10.04 0.27
CA CYS A 322 21.65 -8.74 0.89
C CYS A 322 21.79 -8.76 2.43
N PRO A 323 23.01 -8.97 2.98
CA PRO A 323 23.22 -9.12 4.42
C PRO A 323 23.03 -7.82 5.21
N THR A 324 22.91 -6.66 4.53
CA THR A 324 22.75 -5.34 5.16
C THR A 324 21.54 -4.56 4.64
N GLY A 325 20.44 -5.25 4.32
CA GLY A 325 19.23 -4.69 3.72
C GLY A 325 18.41 -3.70 4.58
N PHE A 326 18.97 -3.09 5.63
CA PHE A 326 18.27 -2.09 6.45
C PHE A 326 18.55 -0.67 5.98
N LYS A 327 17.49 0.09 5.69
CA LYS A 327 17.50 1.54 5.50
C LYS A 327 16.69 2.18 6.62
N CYS A 328 17.12 3.34 7.12
CA CYS A 328 16.47 4.00 8.26
C CYS A 328 16.19 5.46 7.95
N GLY A 329 14.93 5.84 7.76
CA GLY A 329 14.51 7.25 7.69
C GLY A 329 14.24 7.80 9.09
N ILE A 330 14.63 9.05 9.36
CA ILE A 330 14.32 9.71 10.64
C ILE A 330 13.73 11.09 10.36
N ASN A 331 12.51 11.30 10.86
CA ASN A 331 11.82 12.58 10.85
C ASN A 331 11.55 13.02 12.30
N TYR A 332 12.00 14.22 12.68
CA TYR A 332 11.87 14.71 14.06
C TYR A 332 10.47 15.17 14.44
N GLN A 333 9.56 15.34 13.47
CA GLN A 333 8.19 15.67 13.77
C GLN A 333 7.44 14.47 14.36
N PRO A 334 6.84 14.62 15.56
CA PRO A 334 6.10 13.53 16.19
C PRO A 334 4.86 13.14 15.36
N PRO A 335 4.43 11.87 15.41
CA PRO A 335 3.18 11.44 14.80
C PRO A 335 2.00 12.27 15.32
N THR A 336 1.14 12.72 14.41
CA THR A 336 -0.07 13.47 14.76
C THR A 336 -1.26 12.52 14.72
N VAL A 337 -2.07 12.53 15.77
CA VAL A 337 -3.31 11.75 15.83
C VAL A 337 -4.51 12.59 15.41
N VAL A 338 -5.49 11.95 14.79
CA VAL A 338 -6.76 12.60 14.42
C VAL A 338 -7.56 12.90 15.70
N PRO A 339 -8.10 14.11 15.88
CA PRO A 339 -9.01 14.40 16.99
C PRO A 339 -10.21 13.45 16.99
N GLY A 340 -10.51 12.83 18.15
CA GLY A 340 -11.53 11.77 18.25
C GLY A 340 -11.13 10.46 17.56
N GLY A 341 -9.84 10.28 17.28
CA GLY A 341 -9.23 9.04 16.82
C GLY A 341 -8.95 8.07 17.97
N ASP A 342 -8.74 6.81 17.60
CA ASP A 342 -8.60 5.70 18.54
C ASP A 342 -7.16 5.55 19.07
N LEU A 343 -6.20 6.17 18.38
CA LEU A 343 -4.77 6.11 18.68
C LEU A 343 -4.34 7.15 19.72
N ALA A 344 -3.49 6.70 20.63
CA ALA A 344 -2.79 7.55 21.58
C ALA A 344 -1.81 8.52 20.92
N LYS A 345 -1.64 9.71 21.52
CA LYS A 345 -0.51 10.58 21.20
C LYS A 345 0.77 9.94 21.70
N VAL A 346 1.70 9.66 20.79
CA VAL A 346 2.99 9.06 21.10
C VAL A 346 4.13 10.02 20.72
N GLN A 347 5.20 10.00 21.50
CA GLN A 347 6.38 10.83 21.24
C GLN A 347 7.22 10.30 20.06
N ARG A 348 7.11 9.00 19.78
CA ARG A 348 7.85 8.32 18.74
C ARG A 348 7.06 7.17 18.13
N ALA A 349 7.26 6.94 16.84
CA ALA A 349 6.73 5.78 16.13
C ALA A 349 7.71 5.34 15.04
N VAL A 350 7.54 4.12 14.56
CA VAL A 350 8.26 3.55 13.44
C VAL A 350 7.25 2.89 12.49
N CYS A 351 7.40 3.20 11.22
CA CYS A 351 6.71 2.47 10.14
C CYS A 351 7.77 1.66 9.40
N MET A 352 7.59 0.34 9.37
CA MET A 352 8.42 -0.54 8.59
C MET A 352 7.75 -0.80 7.24
N ILE A 353 8.55 -0.76 6.18
CA ILE A 353 8.21 -1.32 4.87
C ILE A 353 9.30 -2.31 4.50
N SER A 354 8.91 -3.52 4.13
CA SER A 354 9.86 -4.59 3.89
C SER A 354 9.44 -5.46 2.72
N ASN A 355 10.42 -5.83 1.91
CA ASN A 355 10.25 -6.85 0.89
C ASN A 355 10.64 -8.20 1.49
N SER A 356 9.68 -9.11 1.59
CA SER A 356 9.87 -10.45 2.16
C SER A 356 9.16 -11.48 1.31
N THR A 357 9.78 -12.65 1.16
CA THR A 357 9.18 -13.78 0.44
C THR A 357 7.90 -14.31 1.10
N SER A 358 7.66 -13.97 2.38
CA SER A 358 6.42 -14.34 3.09
C SER A 358 5.15 -13.74 2.47
N VAL A 359 5.27 -12.72 1.61
CA VAL A 359 4.13 -12.18 0.84
C VAL A 359 3.51 -13.23 -0.09
N ALA A 360 4.26 -14.25 -0.51
CA ALA A 360 3.75 -15.37 -1.30
C ALA A 360 2.59 -16.12 -0.62
N GLU A 361 2.54 -16.16 0.72
CA GLU A 361 1.40 -16.73 1.45
C GLU A 361 0.08 -15.99 1.17
N VAL A 362 0.15 -14.69 0.87
CA VAL A 362 -1.03 -13.88 0.53
C VAL A 362 -1.55 -14.28 -0.85
N PHE A 363 -0.66 -14.39 -1.83
CA PHE A 363 -1.00 -14.80 -3.20
C PHE A 363 -1.55 -16.23 -3.23
N SER A 364 -0.87 -17.17 -2.58
CA SER A 364 -1.28 -18.58 -2.54
C SER A 364 -2.70 -18.79 -1.98
N ARG A 365 -3.10 -18.00 -0.97
CA ARG A 365 -4.48 -18.05 -0.46
C ARG A 365 -5.52 -17.54 -1.44
N ILE A 366 -5.18 -16.53 -2.23
CA ILE A 366 -6.06 -15.94 -3.25
C ILE A 366 -6.18 -16.91 -4.42
N ASP A 367 -5.05 -17.44 -4.88
CA ASP A 367 -4.95 -18.42 -5.97
C ASP A 367 -5.71 -19.71 -5.64
N HIS A 368 -5.58 -20.22 -4.42
CA HIS A 368 -6.37 -21.38 -4.00
C HIS A 368 -7.88 -21.15 -4.12
N LYS A 369 -8.37 -19.97 -3.70
CA LYS A 369 -9.79 -19.62 -3.83
C LYS A 369 -10.20 -19.42 -5.28
N PHE A 370 -9.35 -18.79 -6.08
CA PHE A 370 -9.54 -18.63 -7.51
C PHE A 370 -9.72 -20.00 -8.19
N ASP A 371 -8.81 -20.94 -7.91
CA ASP A 371 -8.79 -22.27 -8.51
C ASP A 371 -10.07 -23.06 -8.19
N LEU A 372 -10.53 -23.00 -6.93
CA LEU A 372 -11.77 -23.64 -6.50
C LEU A 372 -13.00 -23.14 -7.28
N MET A 373 -13.08 -21.82 -7.53
CA MET A 373 -14.18 -21.23 -8.27
C MET A 373 -14.05 -21.49 -9.78
N TYR A 374 -12.85 -21.31 -10.33
CA TYR A 374 -12.58 -21.40 -11.77
C TYR A 374 -12.68 -22.82 -12.31
N ALA A 375 -12.35 -23.83 -11.49
CA ALA A 375 -12.55 -25.23 -11.82
C ALA A 375 -14.03 -25.58 -12.10
N LYS A 376 -14.97 -24.79 -11.56
CA LYS A 376 -16.42 -24.93 -11.81
C LYS A 376 -16.96 -23.88 -12.77
N ARG A 377 -16.11 -23.02 -13.33
CA ARG A 377 -16.52 -21.85 -14.13
C ARG A 377 -17.58 -20.99 -13.42
N ALA A 378 -17.54 -20.95 -12.09
CA ALA A 378 -18.51 -20.21 -11.30
C ALA A 378 -18.33 -18.71 -11.59
N PHE A 379 -19.42 -17.98 -11.82
CA PHE A 379 -19.43 -16.53 -12.08
C PHE A 379 -18.66 -16.01 -13.32
N VAL A 380 -17.92 -16.85 -14.05
CA VAL A 380 -17.13 -16.46 -15.24
C VAL A 380 -17.98 -15.74 -16.31
N HIS A 381 -19.24 -16.16 -16.49
CA HIS A 381 -20.17 -15.55 -17.45
C HIS A 381 -20.43 -14.05 -17.21
N TRP A 382 -20.30 -13.57 -15.96
CA TRP A 382 -20.44 -12.14 -15.66
C TRP A 382 -19.28 -11.31 -16.24
N TYR A 383 -18.08 -11.89 -16.32
CA TYR A 383 -16.90 -11.21 -16.84
C TYR A 383 -16.89 -11.26 -18.37
N VAL A 384 -17.14 -12.44 -18.95
CA VAL A 384 -17.20 -12.63 -20.41
C VAL A 384 -18.36 -11.82 -21.02
N GLY A 385 -19.48 -11.71 -20.31
CA GLY A 385 -20.61 -10.88 -20.74
C GLY A 385 -20.30 -9.38 -20.84
N GLU A 386 -19.20 -8.92 -20.23
CA GLU A 386 -18.74 -7.54 -20.20
C GLU A 386 -17.54 -7.32 -21.13
N GLY A 387 -17.30 -8.23 -22.08
CA GLY A 387 -16.32 -8.07 -23.14
C GLY A 387 -14.90 -8.50 -22.80
N MET A 388 -14.70 -9.18 -21.66
CA MET A 388 -13.43 -9.82 -21.29
C MET A 388 -13.32 -11.20 -21.95
N GLU A 389 -12.15 -11.58 -22.44
CA GLU A 389 -11.95 -12.93 -22.97
C GLU A 389 -11.75 -13.95 -21.83
N GLU A 390 -12.31 -15.15 -21.96
CA GLU A 390 -12.16 -16.20 -20.93
C GLU A 390 -10.68 -16.60 -20.75
N GLY A 391 -9.86 -16.46 -21.79
CA GLY A 391 -8.42 -16.75 -21.76
C GLY A 391 -7.64 -15.91 -20.75
N GLU A 392 -8.07 -14.66 -20.52
CA GLU A 392 -7.39 -13.74 -19.59
C GLU A 392 -7.38 -14.25 -18.15
N PHE A 393 -8.38 -15.05 -17.75
CA PHE A 393 -8.38 -15.70 -16.44
C PHE A 393 -7.22 -16.68 -16.28
N SER A 394 -6.96 -17.46 -17.32
CA SER A 394 -5.89 -18.45 -17.30
C SER A 394 -4.53 -17.77 -17.35
N GLU A 395 -4.38 -16.74 -18.18
CA GLU A 395 -3.14 -15.95 -18.28
C GLU A 395 -2.79 -15.27 -16.95
N ALA A 396 -3.74 -14.56 -16.34
CA ALA A 396 -3.51 -13.91 -15.05
C ALA A 396 -3.15 -14.92 -13.95
N ARG A 397 -3.78 -16.11 -13.96
CA ARG A 397 -3.48 -17.18 -13.00
C ARG A 397 -2.10 -17.80 -13.22
N GLU A 398 -1.67 -17.97 -14.47
CA GLU A 398 -0.35 -18.47 -14.83
C GLU A 398 0.75 -17.46 -14.44
N ASP A 399 0.50 -16.18 -14.61
CA ASP A 399 1.44 -15.12 -14.22
C ASP A 399 1.60 -15.03 -12.69
N LEU A 400 0.51 -15.19 -11.93
CA LEU A 400 0.58 -15.29 -10.46
C LEU A 400 1.27 -16.59 -10.01
N ALA A 401 1.06 -17.72 -10.70
CA ALA A 401 1.80 -18.95 -10.42
C ALA A 401 3.32 -18.75 -10.65
N ALA A 402 3.69 -18.05 -11.71
CA ALA A 402 5.08 -17.69 -11.98
C ALA A 402 5.63 -16.75 -10.88
N LEU A 403 4.85 -15.78 -10.43
CA LEU A 403 5.23 -14.89 -9.32
C LEU A 403 5.46 -15.66 -8.02
N GLU A 404 4.59 -16.62 -7.67
CA GLU A 404 4.79 -17.48 -6.51
C GLU A 404 6.12 -18.24 -6.61
N LYS A 405 6.41 -18.80 -7.79
CA LYS A 405 7.67 -19.48 -8.06
C LYS A 405 8.88 -18.54 -7.96
N ASP A 406 8.78 -17.30 -8.45
CA ASP A 406 9.83 -16.29 -8.32
C ASP A 406 10.17 -16.05 -6.83
N TYR A 407 9.15 -15.97 -5.96
CA TYR A 407 9.34 -15.84 -4.52
C TYR A 407 9.93 -17.09 -3.85
N GLU A 408 9.54 -18.29 -4.29
CA GLU A 408 10.11 -19.54 -3.83
C GLU A 408 11.60 -19.66 -4.19
N GLU A 409 11.96 -19.36 -5.44
CA GLU A 409 13.35 -19.39 -5.92
C GLU A 409 14.24 -18.44 -5.11
N VAL A 410 13.81 -17.21 -4.86
CA VAL A 410 14.54 -16.26 -4.01
C VAL A 410 14.66 -16.76 -2.56
N GLY A 411 13.67 -17.51 -2.07
CA GLY A 411 13.73 -18.16 -0.75
C GLY A 411 14.75 -19.31 -0.69
N LEU A 412 14.92 -20.04 -1.80
CA LEU A 412 15.77 -21.22 -1.94
C LEU A 412 17.23 -20.91 -2.28
N GLU A 413 17.51 -19.85 -3.05
CA GLU A 413 18.86 -19.39 -3.46
C GLU A 413 19.82 -19.11 -2.28
N SER A 414 19.33 -19.24 -1.04
CA SER A 414 20.05 -19.03 0.21
C SER A 414 20.10 -20.30 1.07
N GLY A 415 20.02 -21.49 0.46
CA GLY A 415 20.03 -22.80 1.13
C GLY A 415 21.04 -23.82 0.61
N GLU A 416 21.61 -23.65 -0.59
CA GLU A 416 22.49 -24.66 -1.22
C GLU A 416 23.99 -24.35 -1.10
N GLY A 417 24.39 -23.38 -0.26
CA GLY A 417 25.80 -22.97 -0.13
C GLY A 417 26.65 -23.71 0.91
N ASP A 418 26.05 -24.52 1.79
CA ASP A 418 26.72 -25.03 3.00
C ASP A 418 26.64 -26.56 3.22
N GLU A 419 26.20 -27.37 2.24
CA GLU A 419 26.10 -28.84 2.40
C GLU A 419 26.86 -29.71 1.38
N ASP A 420 27.90 -29.20 0.68
CA ASP A 420 28.74 -30.04 -0.20
C ASP A 420 30.27 -29.81 -0.06
N GLU A 421 30.74 -29.47 1.14
CA GLU A 421 32.13 -29.77 1.54
C GLU A 421 32.14 -30.93 2.52
N GLY A 422 32.00 -32.15 1.99
CA GLY A 422 32.02 -33.40 2.77
C GLY A 422 32.67 -34.54 1.99
N ASP A 423 33.98 -34.71 2.20
CA ASP A 423 34.74 -35.97 2.13
C ASP A 423 34.82 -36.73 0.79
N GLU A 424 35.89 -36.50 0.03
CA GLU A 424 36.64 -37.62 -0.57
C GLU A 424 38.10 -37.61 -0.09
N TYR A 425 38.46 -38.73 0.54
CA TYR A 425 39.73 -39.08 1.18
C TYR A 425 40.89 -39.28 0.21
#